data_AF-A0A2H6FHE6-F1
#
_entry.id   AF-A0A2H6FHE6-F1
#
_cell.length_a   1.000
_cell.length_b   1.000
_cell.length_c   1.000
_cell.angle_alpha   90.00
_cell.angle_beta   90.00
_cell.angle_gamma   90.00
#
_symmetry.space_group_name_H-M   'P 1'
#
loop_
_entity.id
_entity.type
_entity.pdbx_description
1 polymer ?
#
loop_
_entity_poly.entity_id
_entity_poly.type
_entity_poly.pdbx_seq_one_letter_code
_entity_poly.pdbx_strand_id
1 'polypeptide(L)'
;MIDQKGNILTTREDPLSALNNTQTEYRQGLEREIEKRVLSILEPVVGKNNVKARASVTVDFTRKEETLEQYDPDGQVVRSRRKLTEHKLTASQGGVPGVQSNLPGKKKRTRRKDRGSITKESETVNYEVSKVVSHIVRPTGSIKRMTVAVLVNGEYVKDKKDGTPKYVARTEEDLRKYGDIVRRAVGFSGERGDEIKVLNMPFKQEEAVTEEAAGIDFSRYILPAARYGTIVLLALLGIIFLVRPLMRYLREQPVLPRPAQSRSQSPASEIEGDIHRPALSKNDGVLEWAEKNPEQAASLIRKWVEEE
;
A
#
# COMPACT_ATOMS: atom_id res chain seq x y z
N MET A 1 -17.82 -10.59 -1.59
CA MET A 1 -16.72 -11.35 -2.22
C MET A 1 -16.12 -12.27 -1.18
N ILE A 2 -15.79 -13.49 -1.60
CA ILE A 2 -15.18 -14.54 -0.78
C ILE A 2 -14.00 -15.06 -1.62
N ASP A 3 -12.83 -15.26 -1.01
CA ASP A 3 -11.65 -15.83 -1.66
C ASP A 3 -11.80 -17.37 -1.85
N GLN A 4 -11.00 -17.97 -2.73
CA GLN A 4 -10.88 -19.42 -2.95
C GLN A 4 -10.57 -20.21 -1.67
N LYS A 5 -10.04 -19.55 -0.63
CA LYS A 5 -9.80 -20.14 0.70
C LYS A 5 -10.99 -20.05 1.66
N GLY A 6 -12.17 -19.60 1.20
CA GLY A 6 -13.35 -19.45 2.04
C GLY A 6 -13.32 -18.22 2.96
N ASN A 7 -12.31 -17.34 2.82
CA ASN A 7 -12.24 -16.10 3.57
C ASN A 7 -13.17 -15.06 2.94
N ILE A 8 -14.12 -14.55 3.72
CA ILE A 8 -15.04 -13.50 3.28
C ILE A 8 -14.26 -12.19 3.16
N LEU A 9 -14.12 -11.68 1.94
CA LEU A 9 -13.43 -10.42 1.61
C LEU A 9 -14.34 -9.19 1.70
N THR A 10 -15.66 -9.37 1.71
CA THR A 10 -16.61 -8.27 1.97
C THR A 10 -17.71 -8.77 2.89
N THR A 11 -17.58 -8.47 4.18
CA THR A 11 -18.78 -8.41 5.03
C THR A 11 -19.59 -7.21 4.57
N ARG A 12 -20.91 -7.35 4.49
CA ARG A 12 -21.82 -6.20 4.32
C ARG A 12 -21.70 -5.39 5.61
N GLU A 13 -20.72 -4.49 5.67
CA GLU A 13 -20.40 -3.74 6.88
C GLU A 13 -21.57 -2.82 7.20
N ASP A 14 -22.04 -2.89 8.45
CA ASP A 14 -22.88 -1.87 9.04
C ASP A 14 -22.13 -0.52 8.91
N PRO A 15 -22.77 0.58 8.46
CA PRO A 15 -22.13 1.89 8.32
C PRO A 15 -21.31 2.33 9.54
N LEU A 16 -21.72 1.94 10.75
CA LEU A 16 -20.96 2.22 11.99
C LEU A 16 -19.65 1.43 12.07
N SER A 17 -19.64 0.18 11.63
CA SER A 17 -18.44 -0.67 11.62
C SER A 17 -17.42 -0.21 10.57
N ALA A 18 -17.88 0.22 9.39
CA ALA A 18 -17.02 0.79 8.34
C ALA A 18 -16.31 2.08 8.81
N LEU A 19 -17.00 2.94 9.57
CA LEU A 19 -16.42 4.14 10.18
C LEU A 19 -15.35 3.79 11.23
N ASN A 20 -15.56 2.75 12.03
CA ASN A 20 -14.57 2.31 13.03
C ASN A 20 -13.32 1.70 12.37
N ASN A 21 -13.50 0.96 11.28
CA ASN A 21 -12.39 0.39 10.51
C ASN A 21 -11.52 1.49 9.90
N THR A 22 -12.13 2.47 9.22
CA THR A 22 -11.39 3.61 8.64
C THR A 22 -10.66 4.45 9.69
N GLN A 23 -11.24 4.68 10.88
CA GLN A 23 -10.55 5.35 12.00
C GLN A 23 -9.36 4.52 12.52
N THR A 24 -9.52 3.20 12.58
CA THR A 24 -8.45 2.29 13.02
C THR A 24 -7.30 2.27 12.02
N GLU A 25 -7.60 2.19 10.72
CA GLU A 25 -6.61 2.25 9.65
C GLU A 25 -5.86 3.59 9.64
N TYR A 26 -6.58 4.70 9.80
CA TYR A 26 -5.96 6.03 9.90
C TYR A 26 -4.98 6.11 11.07
N ARG A 27 -5.39 5.63 12.25
CA ARG A 27 -4.52 5.58 13.44
C ARG A 27 -3.29 4.71 13.18
N GLN A 28 -3.45 3.50 12.62
CA GLN A 28 -2.33 2.61 12.32
C GLN A 28 -1.38 3.20 11.27
N GLY A 29 -1.91 3.90 10.25
CA GLY A 29 -1.11 4.60 9.25
C GLY A 29 -0.24 5.67 9.89
N LEU A 30 -0.82 6.46 10.78
CA LEU A 30 -0.10 7.50 11.51
C LEU A 30 0.97 6.92 12.46
N GLU A 31 0.64 5.85 13.19
CA GLU A 31 1.60 5.13 14.05
C GLU A 31 2.81 4.62 13.22
N ARG A 32 2.56 3.98 12.08
CA ARG A 32 3.61 3.50 11.17
C ARG A 32 4.45 4.64 10.60
N GLU A 33 3.83 5.77 10.28
CA GLU A 33 4.55 6.94 9.77
C GLU A 33 5.50 7.50 10.83
N ILE A 34 5.04 7.62 12.07
CA ILE A 34 5.88 8.05 13.20
C ILE A 34 7.02 7.05 13.42
N GLU A 35 6.74 5.75 13.46
CA GLU A 35 7.75 4.70 13.58
C GLU A 35 8.82 4.82 12.47
N LYS A 36 8.40 5.01 11.22
CA LYS A 36 9.29 5.18 10.08
C LYS A 36 10.16 6.44 10.20
N ARG A 37 9.60 7.57 10.64
CA ARG A 37 10.35 8.81 10.88
C ARG A 37 11.42 8.61 11.95
N VAL A 38 11.07 7.96 13.06
CA VAL A 38 12.03 7.63 14.13
C VAL A 38 13.17 6.76 13.61
N LEU A 39 12.86 5.69 12.90
CA LEU A 39 13.86 4.80 12.29
C LEU A 39 14.77 5.57 11.33
N SER A 40 14.20 6.37 10.42
CA SER A 40 14.97 7.10 9.40
C SER A 40 16.01 8.07 9.95
N ILE A 41 15.80 8.58 11.16
CA ILE A 41 16.67 9.56 11.81
C ILE A 41 17.70 8.89 12.71
N LEU A 42 17.34 7.78 13.36
CA LEU A 42 18.27 7.08 14.27
C LEU A 42 19.15 6.05 13.55
N GLU A 43 18.65 5.40 12.49
CA GLU A 43 19.41 4.38 11.74
C GLU A 43 20.78 4.86 11.21
N PRO A 44 20.93 6.09 10.67
CA PRO A 44 22.24 6.56 10.22
C PRO A 44 23.27 6.69 11.34
N VAL A 45 22.83 6.86 12.59
CA VAL A 45 23.71 7.10 13.75
C VAL A 45 24.09 5.79 14.43
N VAL A 46 23.13 4.86 14.56
CA VAL A 46 23.31 3.61 15.34
C VAL A 46 23.46 2.37 14.47
N GLY A 47 23.22 2.48 13.16
CA GLY A 47 23.25 1.39 12.20
C GLY A 47 21.86 0.82 11.88
N LYS A 48 21.71 0.30 10.65
CA LYS A 48 20.50 -0.43 10.25
C LYS A 48 20.23 -1.60 11.18
N ASN A 49 18.96 -1.88 11.46
CA ASN A 49 18.49 -2.94 12.35
C ASN A 49 18.90 -2.83 13.84
N ASN A 50 19.58 -1.75 14.24
CA ASN A 50 19.95 -1.49 15.64
C ASN A 50 18.95 -0.59 16.39
N VAL A 51 17.78 -0.33 15.78
CA VAL A 51 16.68 0.42 16.41
C VAL A 51 15.38 -0.34 16.21
N LYS A 52 14.55 -0.36 17.25
CA LYS A 52 13.14 -0.72 17.16
C LYS A 52 12.33 0.40 17.78
N ALA A 53 11.37 0.94 17.03
CA ALA A 53 10.48 1.96 17.52
C ALA A 53 9.04 1.43 17.50
N ARG A 54 8.27 1.80 18.53
CA ARG A 54 6.83 1.58 18.59
C ARG A 54 6.16 2.89 18.94
N ALA A 55 5.13 3.25 18.18
CA ALA A 55 4.32 4.42 18.49
C ALA A 55 2.87 4.01 18.79
N SER A 56 2.24 4.73 19.71
CA SER A 56 0.80 4.66 19.94
C SER A 56 0.23 6.06 19.91
N VAL A 57 -0.83 6.24 19.12
CA VAL A 57 -1.45 7.56 18.93
C VAL A 57 -2.92 7.54 19.30
N THR A 58 -3.33 8.52 20.10
CA THR A 58 -4.74 8.82 20.36
C THR A 58 -5.15 9.98 19.46
N VAL A 59 -6.14 9.75 18.60
CA VAL A 59 -6.65 10.72 17.62
C VAL A 59 -8.06 11.16 18.02
N ASP A 60 -8.35 12.46 17.91
CA ASP A 60 -9.69 13.00 18.09
C ASP A 60 -10.41 13.08 16.73
N PHE A 61 -11.43 12.24 16.55
CA PHE A 61 -12.29 12.21 15.36
C PHE A 61 -13.59 13.02 15.56
N THR A 62 -13.73 13.76 16.65
CA THR A 62 -14.92 14.55 16.94
C THR A 62 -15.08 15.69 15.95
N ARG A 63 -16.13 15.66 15.14
CA ARG A 63 -16.52 16.78 14.27
C ARG A 63 -17.23 17.84 15.10
N LYS A 64 -16.67 19.05 15.16
CA LYS A 64 -17.29 20.21 15.81
C LYS A 64 -17.57 21.29 14.78
N GLU A 65 -18.84 21.68 14.69
CA GLU A 65 -19.32 22.80 13.89
C GLU A 65 -19.72 23.92 14.86
N GLU A 66 -19.17 25.11 14.66
CA GLU A 66 -19.49 26.30 15.46
C GLU A 66 -19.99 27.41 14.54
N THR A 67 -21.16 27.95 14.86
CA THR A 67 -21.70 29.15 14.23
C THR A 67 -21.58 30.29 15.22
N LEU A 68 -20.66 31.23 14.94
CA LEU A 68 -20.50 32.45 15.73
C LEU A 68 -21.26 33.58 15.06
N GLU A 69 -22.17 34.22 15.80
CA GLU A 69 -22.89 35.39 15.33
C GLU A 69 -22.44 36.61 16.14
N GLN A 70 -21.70 37.51 15.49
CA GLN A 70 -21.22 38.74 16.12
C GLN A 70 -21.93 39.94 15.52
N TYR A 71 -22.46 40.79 16.39
CA TYR A 71 -23.07 42.07 16.01
C TYR A 71 -22.08 43.19 16.27
N ASP A 72 -21.95 44.08 15.30
CA ASP A 72 -21.16 45.32 15.46
C ASP A 72 -22.11 46.46 15.88
N PRO A 73 -22.04 46.91 17.15
CA PRO A 73 -22.92 47.95 17.66
C PRO A 73 -22.63 49.33 17.07
N ASP A 74 -21.47 49.55 16.46
CA ASP A 74 -21.08 50.85 15.90
C ASP A 74 -21.42 50.96 14.41
N GLY A 75 -21.59 49.83 13.72
CA GLY A 75 -22.02 49.73 12.31
C GLY A 75 -23.53 49.89 12.08
N GLN A 76 -24.25 50.61 12.94
CA GLN A 76 -25.69 50.77 12.80
C GLN A 76 -26.05 51.74 11.66
N VAL A 77 -26.74 51.23 10.64
CA VAL A 77 -27.22 52.04 9.52
C VAL A 77 -28.73 52.18 9.61
N VAL A 78 -29.24 53.41 9.49
CA VAL A 78 -30.69 53.66 9.45
C VAL A 78 -31.27 53.05 8.18
N ARG A 79 -32.10 52.01 8.32
CA ARG A 79 -32.80 51.37 7.21
C ARG A 79 -34.04 52.15 6.80
N SER A 80 -34.83 52.62 7.77
CA SER A 80 -36.01 53.46 7.51
C SER A 80 -36.29 54.41 8.65
N ARG A 81 -36.73 55.62 8.31
CA ARG A 81 -37.16 56.67 9.25
C ARG A 81 -38.53 57.16 8.81
N ARG A 82 -39.53 57.05 9.68
CA ARG A 82 -40.86 57.64 9.47
C ARG A 82 -41.07 58.74 10.49
N LYS A 83 -41.13 59.98 10.02
CA LYS A 83 -41.41 61.17 10.82
C LYS A 83 -42.82 61.68 10.49
N LEU A 84 -43.70 61.70 11.47
CA LEU A 84 -45.04 62.27 11.40
C LEU A 84 -45.06 63.56 12.22
N THR A 85 -45.24 64.69 11.54
CA THR A 85 -45.38 65.99 12.20
C THR A 85 -46.79 66.51 11.95
N GLU A 86 -47.59 66.56 13.01
CA GLU A 86 -48.93 67.13 12.99
C GLU A 86 -48.88 68.56 13.53
N HIS A 87 -49.19 69.53 12.68
CA HIS A 87 -49.35 70.92 13.09
C HIS A 87 -50.84 71.23 13.22
N LYS A 88 -51.34 71.31 14.45
CA LYS A 88 -52.72 71.74 14.71
C LYS A 88 -52.70 73.24 15.02
N LEU A 89 -53.04 74.03 14.02
CA LEU A 89 -53.36 75.45 14.20
C LEU A 89 -54.73 75.54 14.84
N THR A 90 -54.80 75.88 16.13
CA THR A 90 -56.08 76.15 16.77
C THR A 90 -56.56 77.56 16.41
N ALA A 91 -57.10 77.71 15.20
CA ALA A 91 -57.88 78.89 14.87
C ALA A 91 -59.24 78.76 15.55
N SER A 92 -59.37 79.29 16.77
CA SER A 92 -60.70 79.50 17.34
C SER A 92 -61.39 80.60 16.50
N GLN A 93 -62.20 80.20 15.51
CA GLN A 93 -63.21 81.08 14.92
C GLN A 93 -64.31 81.26 15.97
N GLY A 94 -64.13 82.26 16.82
CA GLY A 94 -65.14 82.74 17.74
C GLY A 94 -65.61 84.10 17.26
N GLY A 95 -66.54 84.12 16.31
CA GLY A 95 -67.41 85.29 16.16
C GLY A 95 -68.36 85.29 17.35
N VAL A 96 -68.59 86.44 18.00
CA VAL A 96 -69.58 86.56 19.07
C VAL A 96 -70.96 86.39 18.44
N PRO A 97 -71.71 85.31 18.72
CA PRO A 97 -73.05 85.14 18.16
C PRO A 97 -73.97 86.20 18.78
N GLY A 98 -74.52 87.09 17.96
CA GLY A 98 -75.47 88.10 18.42
C GLY A 98 -75.45 89.38 17.60
N VAL A 99 -76.59 90.07 17.60
CA VAL A 99 -76.87 91.30 16.84
C VAL A 99 -75.95 92.49 17.17
N GLN A 100 -75.21 92.44 18.29
CA GLN A 100 -74.24 93.48 18.65
C GLN A 100 -73.05 93.59 17.70
N SER A 101 -72.74 92.55 16.90
CA SER A 101 -71.65 92.58 15.93
C SER A 101 -71.96 93.39 14.65
N ASN A 102 -73.23 93.74 14.41
CA ASN A 102 -73.70 94.42 13.19
C ASN A 102 -74.20 95.86 13.41
N LEU A 103 -74.00 96.44 14.60
CA LEU A 103 -74.32 97.86 14.81
C LEU A 103 -73.20 98.76 14.26
N PRO A 104 -73.46 99.62 13.26
CA PRO A 104 -72.47 100.57 12.77
C PRO A 104 -72.17 101.61 13.85
N GLY A 105 -70.91 101.67 14.30
CA GLY A 105 -70.41 102.77 15.14
C GLY A 105 -69.60 102.40 16.39
N LYS A 106 -69.56 101.13 16.84
CA LYS A 106 -68.67 100.74 17.95
C LYS A 106 -67.33 100.24 17.45
N LYS A 107 -66.25 100.94 17.82
CA LYS A 107 -64.85 100.53 17.57
C LYS A 107 -64.64 99.09 18.07
N LYS A 108 -64.32 98.19 17.13
CA LYS A 108 -63.93 96.81 17.43
C LYS A 108 -62.70 96.82 18.35
N ARG A 109 -62.83 96.37 19.61
CA ARG A 109 -61.67 96.04 20.44
C ARG A 109 -61.12 94.71 19.95
N THR A 110 -60.08 94.75 19.11
CA THR A 110 -59.30 93.55 18.78
C THR A 110 -58.54 93.10 20.02
N ARG A 111 -59.08 92.09 20.74
CA ARG A 111 -58.24 91.31 21.65
C ARG A 111 -57.22 90.55 20.80
N ARG A 112 -55.93 90.78 21.05
CA ARG A 112 -54.84 90.01 20.45
C ARG A 112 -55.05 88.56 20.89
N LYS A 113 -55.53 87.73 19.97
CA LYS A 113 -55.81 86.32 20.23
C LYS A 113 -54.50 85.58 20.10
N ASP A 114 -54.01 85.06 21.21
CA ASP A 114 -52.79 84.25 21.22
C ASP A 114 -53.06 83.00 20.37
N ARG A 115 -52.28 82.83 19.30
CA ARG A 115 -52.42 81.69 18.38
C ARG A 115 -51.62 80.55 18.98
N GLY A 116 -52.26 79.71 19.77
CA GLY A 116 -51.66 78.46 20.23
C GLY A 116 -51.52 77.47 19.07
N SER A 117 -50.29 77.18 18.65
CA SER A 117 -49.99 76.04 17.79
C SER A 117 -49.62 74.84 18.64
N ILE A 118 -50.34 73.73 18.50
CA ILE A 118 -49.92 72.44 19.06
C ILE A 118 -49.21 71.68 17.94
N THR A 119 -47.93 71.42 18.13
CA THR A 119 -47.14 70.56 17.24
C THR A 119 -46.97 69.21 17.94
N LYS A 120 -47.41 68.13 17.30
CA LYS A 120 -47.14 66.76 17.73
C LYS A 120 -46.17 66.13 16.74
N GLU A 121 -45.03 65.67 17.24
CA GLU A 121 -44.01 64.98 16.44
C GLU A 121 -43.91 63.54 16.92
N SER A 122 -43.92 62.60 15.98
CA SER A 122 -43.67 61.18 16.22
C SER A 122 -42.66 60.70 15.20
N GLU A 123 -41.54 60.12 15.68
CA GLU A 123 -40.49 59.57 14.83
C GLU A 123 -40.28 58.09 15.16
N THR A 124 -40.25 57.25 14.13
CA THR A 124 -39.87 55.83 14.23
C THR A 124 -38.67 55.59 13.34
N VAL A 125 -37.57 55.11 13.91
CA VAL A 125 -36.31 54.80 13.20
C VAL A 125 -36.01 53.32 13.35
N ASN A 126 -35.86 52.62 12.21
CA ASN A 126 -35.42 51.23 12.16
C ASN A 126 -33.94 51.20 11.76
N TYR A 127 -33.14 50.47 12.53
CA TYR A 127 -31.72 50.28 12.28
C TYR A 127 -31.47 48.87 11.73
N GLU A 128 -30.53 48.77 10.79
CA GLU A 128 -29.87 47.51 10.46
C GLU A 128 -28.50 47.52 11.14
N VAL A 129 -28.23 46.45 11.90
CA VAL A 129 -26.96 46.23 12.57
C VAL A 129 -26.17 45.26 11.72
N SER A 130 -24.92 45.58 11.39
CA SER A 130 -24.04 44.65 10.70
C SER A 130 -23.83 43.39 11.56
N LYS A 131 -24.07 42.23 10.95
CA LYS A 131 -23.90 40.91 11.55
C LYS A 131 -22.81 40.18 10.78
N VAL A 132 -21.81 39.67 11.50
CA VAL A 132 -20.82 38.74 10.96
C VAL A 132 -21.21 37.34 11.44
N VAL A 133 -21.52 36.47 10.49
CA VAL A 133 -21.76 35.04 10.74
C VAL A 133 -20.50 34.28 10.33
N SER A 134 -19.79 33.73 11.31
CA SER A 134 -18.65 32.86 11.08
C SER A 134 -19.07 31.41 11.27
N HIS A 135 -18.88 30.59 10.23
CA HIS A 135 -19.12 29.15 10.28
C HIS A 135 -17.78 28.42 10.30
N ILE A 136 -17.42 27.89 11.47
CA ILE A 136 -16.13 27.22 11.70
C ILE A 136 -16.37 25.71 11.78
N VAL A 137 -15.83 24.98 10.81
CA VAL A 137 -15.79 23.52 10.81
C VAL A 137 -14.40 23.09 11.25
N ARG A 138 -14.27 22.47 12.43
CA ARG A 138 -12.97 21.96 12.89
C ARG A 138 -12.58 20.69 12.12
N PRO A 139 -11.33 20.59 11.63
CA PRO A 139 -10.86 19.37 11.01
C PRO A 139 -10.86 18.23 12.03
N THR A 140 -11.28 17.05 11.61
CA THR A 140 -11.18 15.82 12.40
C THR A 140 -9.84 15.14 12.14
N GLY A 141 -9.42 14.24 13.04
CA GLY A 141 -8.16 13.51 12.87
C GLY A 141 -6.95 14.17 13.52
N SER A 142 -7.16 15.15 14.41
CA SER A 142 -6.06 15.78 15.16
C SER A 142 -5.48 14.83 16.21
N ILE A 143 -4.16 14.86 16.39
CA ILE A 143 -3.47 14.06 17.42
C ILE A 143 -3.77 14.65 18.78
N LYS A 144 -4.44 13.87 19.64
CA LYS A 144 -4.71 14.24 21.03
C LYS A 144 -3.51 13.96 21.93
N ARG A 145 -2.86 12.82 21.73
CA ARG A 145 -1.68 12.37 22.50
C ARG A 145 -0.91 11.31 21.73
N MET A 146 0.40 11.29 21.88
CA MET A 146 1.27 10.26 21.34
C MET A 146 2.23 9.73 22.40
N THR A 147 2.45 8.41 22.38
CA THR A 147 3.47 7.74 23.17
C THR A 147 4.43 7.01 22.24
N VAL A 148 5.73 7.27 22.35
CA VAL A 148 6.76 6.63 21.53
C VAL A 148 7.77 5.91 22.42
N ALA A 149 7.92 4.61 22.19
CA ALA A 149 8.95 3.80 22.82
C ALA A 149 10.04 3.47 21.78
N VAL A 150 11.28 3.78 22.11
CA VAL A 150 12.44 3.52 21.24
C VAL A 150 13.42 2.64 21.98
N LEU A 151 13.73 1.50 21.37
CA LEU A 151 14.78 0.60 21.80
C LEU A 151 15.97 0.79 20.87
N VAL A 152 17.15 0.99 21.46
CA VAL A 152 18.41 1.16 20.75
C VAL A 152 19.35 0.04 21.17
N ASN A 153 20.06 -0.54 20.22
CA ASN A 153 21.07 -1.56 20.47
C ASN A 153 22.40 -0.93 20.91
N GLY A 154 23.17 -1.67 21.70
CA GLY A 154 24.56 -1.34 22.00
C GLY A 154 25.48 -1.48 20.78
N GLU A 155 26.75 -1.16 20.98
CA GLU A 155 27.79 -1.36 19.99
C GLU A 155 28.53 -2.68 20.23
N TYR A 156 28.93 -3.33 19.15
CA TYR A 156 29.74 -4.55 19.20
C TYR A 156 31.14 -4.21 18.72
N VAL A 157 32.07 -4.03 19.67
CA VAL A 157 33.46 -3.69 19.37
C VAL A 157 34.25 -5.00 19.28
N LYS A 158 34.88 -5.26 18.14
CA LYS A 158 35.76 -6.44 17.98
C LYS A 158 37.04 -6.21 18.76
N ASP A 159 37.38 -7.16 19.63
CA ASP A 159 38.66 -7.11 20.35
C ASP A 159 39.80 -7.43 19.38
N LYS A 160 40.91 -6.68 19.45
CA LYS A 160 42.05 -6.79 18.51
C LYS A 160 42.81 -8.12 18.64
N LYS A 161 42.53 -8.91 19.69
CA LYS A 161 43.26 -10.15 20.01
C LYS A 161 42.46 -11.43 19.69
N ASP A 162 41.17 -11.46 20.00
CA ASP A 162 40.35 -12.70 19.91
C ASP A 162 39.25 -12.66 18.83
N GLY A 163 39.05 -11.53 18.15
CA GLY A 163 38.06 -11.39 17.08
C GLY A 163 36.60 -11.50 17.53
N THR A 164 36.34 -11.80 18.81
CA THR A 164 35.01 -11.88 19.39
C THR A 164 34.44 -10.47 19.62
N PRO A 165 33.20 -10.21 19.14
CA PRO A 165 32.56 -8.92 19.37
C PRO A 165 32.11 -8.79 20.84
N LYS A 166 32.65 -7.82 21.56
CA LYS A 166 32.20 -7.49 22.92
C LYS A 166 31.08 -6.47 22.86
N TYR A 167 29.97 -6.77 23.53
CA TYR A 167 28.84 -5.86 23.66
C TYR A 167 29.19 -4.69 24.60
N VAL A 168 29.00 -3.48 24.11
CA VAL A 168 29.15 -2.22 24.86
C VAL A 168 27.82 -1.50 24.86
N ALA A 169 27.27 -1.30 26.06
CA ALA A 169 26.05 -0.53 26.24
C ALA A 169 26.29 0.94 25.87
N ARG A 170 25.29 1.59 25.24
CA ARG A 170 25.29 3.03 25.00
C ARG A 170 25.31 3.80 26.31
N THR A 171 25.98 4.95 26.32
CA THR A 171 26.02 5.82 27.50
C THR A 171 24.67 6.49 27.73
N GLU A 172 24.37 6.90 28.96
CA GLU A 172 23.13 7.62 29.26
C GLU A 172 23.05 8.98 28.54
N GLU A 173 24.21 9.60 28.29
CA GLU A 173 24.29 10.84 27.52
C GLU A 173 23.83 10.65 26.07
N ASP A 174 24.23 9.54 25.43
CA ASP A 174 23.79 9.21 24.07
C ASP A 174 22.28 8.96 24.02
N LEU A 175 21.73 8.26 25.01
CA LEU A 175 20.29 8.01 25.09
C LEU A 175 19.48 9.31 25.24
N ARG A 176 20.00 10.29 26.00
CA ARG A 176 19.38 11.62 26.10
C ARG A 176 19.43 12.36 24.77
N LYS A 177 20.56 12.34 24.07
CA LYS A 177 20.70 12.93 22.71
C LYS A 177 19.74 12.28 21.72
N TYR A 178 19.62 10.95 21.72
CA TYR A 178 18.67 10.25 20.86
C TYR A 178 17.22 10.61 21.19
N GLY A 179 16.88 10.69 22.48
CA GLY A 179 15.55 11.16 22.90
C GLY A 179 15.23 12.57 22.40
N ASP A 180 16.20 13.48 22.45
CA ASP A 180 16.06 14.86 21.99
C ASP A 180 15.92 14.98 20.47
N ILE A 181 16.60 14.11 19.71
CA ILE A 181 16.45 14.01 18.26
C ILE A 181 15.06 13.48 17.92
N VAL A 182 14.62 12.40 18.60
CA VAL A 182 13.31 11.80 18.40
C VAL A 182 12.19 12.78 18.72
N ARG A 183 12.27 13.53 19.83
CA ARG A 183 11.30 14.57 20.20
C ARG A 183 11.08 15.59 19.07
N ARG A 184 12.17 16.08 18.48
CA ARG A 184 12.12 17.05 17.38
C ARG A 184 11.58 16.44 16.10
N ALA A 185 11.95 15.19 15.80
CA ALA A 185 11.53 14.47 14.61
C ALA A 185 10.01 14.22 14.54
N VAL A 186 9.41 13.83 15.67
CA VAL A 186 8.00 13.44 15.74
C VAL A 186 7.07 14.60 16.07
N GLY A 187 7.62 15.79 16.34
CA GLY A 187 6.84 16.96 16.72
C GLY A 187 6.24 16.86 18.12
N PHE A 188 7.01 16.36 19.08
CA PHE A 188 6.62 16.24 20.50
C PHE A 188 6.00 17.53 21.04
N SER A 189 4.86 17.40 21.73
CA SER A 189 4.25 18.50 22.47
C SER A 189 3.99 18.12 23.92
N GLY A 190 4.56 18.90 24.84
CA GLY A 190 4.25 18.79 26.27
C GLY A 190 2.81 19.19 26.59
N GLU A 191 2.21 20.10 25.82
CA GLU A 191 0.81 20.53 26.02
C GLU A 191 -0.19 19.42 25.69
N ARG A 192 0.13 18.54 24.73
CA ARG A 192 -0.67 17.34 24.42
C ARG A 192 -0.48 16.20 25.43
N GLY A 193 0.53 16.29 26.30
CA GLY A 193 0.92 15.20 27.19
C GLY A 193 1.56 14.03 26.44
N ASP A 194 2.32 14.33 25.38
CA ASP A 194 3.09 13.30 24.68
C ASP A 194 4.18 12.72 25.59
N GLU A 195 4.53 11.45 25.40
CA GLU A 195 5.58 10.77 26.16
C GLU A 195 6.55 10.03 25.23
N ILE A 196 7.85 10.20 25.45
CA ILE A 196 8.89 9.56 24.66
C ILE A 196 9.92 8.93 25.58
N LYS A 197 10.14 7.63 25.43
CA LYS A 197 11.09 6.85 26.24
C LYS A 197 12.07 6.12 25.34
N VAL A 198 13.36 6.34 25.60
CA VAL A 198 14.47 5.70 24.89
C VAL A 198 15.20 4.78 25.86
N LEU A 199 15.38 3.51 25.48
CA LEU A 199 16.02 2.49 26.30
C LEU A 199 17.10 1.78 25.48
N ASN A 200 18.21 1.44 26.13
CA ASN A 200 19.24 0.59 25.54
C ASN A 200 18.96 -0.88 25.90
N MET A 201 18.86 -1.75 24.91
CA MET A 201 18.70 -3.20 25.12
C MET A 201 19.49 -3.98 24.06
N PRO A 202 20.20 -5.06 24.44
CA PRO A 202 20.90 -5.90 23.47
C PRO A 202 19.89 -6.65 22.61
N PHE A 203 20.01 -6.52 21.29
CA PHE A 203 19.17 -7.26 20.35
C PHE A 203 19.82 -8.59 20.02
N LYS A 204 19.02 -9.65 19.95
CA LYS A 204 19.46 -10.89 19.33
C LYS A 204 19.55 -10.64 17.83
N GLN A 205 20.76 -10.71 17.28
CA GLN A 205 20.92 -10.82 15.84
C GLN A 205 20.38 -12.20 15.46
N GLU A 206 19.19 -12.22 14.87
CA GLU A 206 18.86 -13.30 13.95
C GLU A 206 19.88 -13.15 12.83
N GLU A 207 20.73 -14.16 12.67
CA GLU A 207 21.61 -14.26 11.51
C GLU A 207 20.69 -14.06 10.31
N ALA A 208 20.87 -12.93 9.62
CA ALA A 208 20.20 -12.75 8.36
C ALA A 208 20.57 -14.00 7.56
N VAL A 209 19.57 -14.80 7.21
CA VAL A 209 19.73 -15.77 6.14
C VAL A 209 20.10 -14.90 4.96
N THR A 210 21.39 -14.70 4.75
CA THR A 210 21.92 -14.41 3.45
C THR A 210 21.43 -15.60 2.65
N GLU A 211 20.31 -15.42 1.97
CA GLU A 211 20.20 -15.97 0.63
C GLU A 211 21.45 -15.45 -0.07
N GLU A 212 22.55 -16.19 0.09
CA GLU A 212 23.56 -16.29 -0.94
C GLU A 212 22.70 -16.53 -2.18
N ALA A 213 22.53 -15.47 -2.98
CA ALA A 213 21.85 -15.55 -4.25
C ALA A 213 22.37 -16.82 -4.88
N ALA A 214 21.51 -17.84 -5.01
CA ALA A 214 21.91 -19.21 -5.28
C ALA A 214 22.78 -19.21 -6.52
N GLY A 215 24.09 -19.06 -6.32
CA GLY A 215 25.08 -19.12 -7.36
C GLY A 215 24.94 -20.56 -7.80
N ILE A 216 24.48 -20.76 -9.04
CA ILE A 216 24.26 -22.08 -9.59
C ILE A 216 25.51 -22.88 -9.26
N ASP A 217 25.35 -23.82 -8.33
CA ASP A 217 26.46 -24.49 -7.71
C ASP A 217 26.88 -25.59 -8.69
N PHE A 218 27.56 -25.17 -9.77
CA PHE A 218 27.96 -26.02 -10.89
C PHE A 218 28.78 -27.22 -10.39
N SER A 219 29.44 -27.07 -9.23
CA SER A 219 30.15 -28.14 -8.53
C SER A 219 29.26 -29.38 -8.27
N ARG A 220 28.00 -29.17 -7.88
CA ARG A 220 27.07 -30.25 -7.49
C ARG A 220 26.59 -31.10 -8.67
N TYR A 221 26.60 -30.55 -9.89
CA TYR A 221 26.23 -31.25 -11.12
C TYR A 221 27.45 -31.75 -11.91
N ILE A 222 28.57 -31.02 -11.90
CA ILE A 222 29.78 -31.37 -12.66
C ILE A 222 30.49 -32.60 -12.05
N LEU A 223 30.58 -32.71 -10.73
CA LEU A 223 31.26 -33.85 -10.09
C LEU A 223 30.64 -35.22 -10.41
N PRO A 224 29.31 -35.43 -10.29
CA PRO A 224 28.71 -36.70 -10.68
C PRO A 224 28.75 -36.91 -12.20
N ALA A 225 28.54 -35.87 -13.00
CA ALA A 225 28.62 -35.98 -14.47
C ALA A 225 30.03 -36.37 -14.95
N ALA A 226 31.09 -35.82 -14.35
CA ALA A 226 32.47 -36.18 -14.64
C ALA A 226 32.77 -37.65 -14.27
N ARG A 227 32.22 -38.14 -13.15
CA ARG A 227 32.38 -39.56 -12.75
C ARG A 227 31.77 -40.51 -13.78
N TYR A 228 30.54 -40.26 -14.23
CA TYR A 228 29.93 -41.10 -15.28
C TYR A 228 30.62 -40.91 -16.64
N GLY A 229 31.03 -39.68 -16.97
CA GLY A 229 31.79 -39.37 -18.19
C GLY A 229 33.11 -40.11 -18.28
N THR A 230 33.86 -40.22 -17.17
CA THR A 230 35.12 -41.00 -17.13
C THR A 230 34.90 -42.49 -17.37
N ILE A 231 33.81 -43.08 -16.87
CA ILE A 231 33.50 -44.51 -17.12
C ILE A 231 33.19 -44.74 -18.60
N VAL A 232 32.39 -43.87 -19.22
CA VAL A 232 32.08 -43.94 -20.66
C VAL A 232 33.34 -43.75 -21.51
N LEU A 233 34.20 -42.81 -21.15
CA LEU A 233 35.47 -42.56 -21.83
C LEU A 233 36.40 -43.77 -21.76
N LEU A 234 36.53 -44.40 -20.59
CA LEU A 234 37.35 -45.61 -20.40
C LEU A 234 36.79 -46.81 -21.16
N ALA A 235 35.47 -46.99 -21.19
CA ALA A 235 34.84 -48.04 -21.99
C ALA A 235 35.11 -47.86 -23.49
N LEU A 236 35.02 -46.61 -23.99
CA LEU A 236 35.26 -46.27 -25.39
C LEU A 236 36.74 -46.45 -25.77
N LEU A 237 37.66 -46.05 -24.89
CA LEU A 237 39.09 -46.32 -25.05
C LEU A 237 39.39 -47.82 -25.05
N GLY A 238 38.77 -48.60 -24.16
CA GLY A 238 38.92 -50.06 -24.12
C GLY A 238 38.46 -50.74 -25.43
N ILE A 239 37.35 -50.29 -26.02
CA ILE A 239 36.88 -50.82 -27.32
C ILE A 239 37.89 -50.51 -28.43
N ILE A 240 38.42 -49.28 -28.46
CA ILE A 240 39.37 -48.85 -29.50
C ILE A 240 40.75 -49.51 -29.33
N PHE A 241 41.24 -49.68 -28.10
CA PHE A 241 42.60 -50.17 -27.85
C PHE A 241 42.69 -51.67 -27.56
N LEU A 242 41.61 -52.33 -27.14
CA LEU A 242 41.63 -53.76 -26.80
C LEU A 242 40.89 -54.60 -27.85
N VAL A 243 39.68 -54.19 -28.24
CA VAL A 243 38.83 -54.97 -29.15
C VAL A 243 39.26 -54.82 -30.61
N ARG A 244 39.54 -53.59 -31.07
CA ARG A 244 40.00 -53.36 -32.46
C ARG A 244 41.29 -54.09 -32.83
N PRO A 245 42.38 -54.07 -32.03
CA PRO A 245 43.60 -54.81 -32.41
C PRO A 245 43.39 -56.32 -32.34
N LEU A 246 42.62 -56.84 -31.37
CA LEU A 246 42.35 -58.28 -31.27
C LEU A 246 41.55 -58.82 -32.46
N MET A 247 40.60 -58.04 -32.98
CA MET A 247 39.90 -58.40 -34.22
C MET A 247 40.79 -58.31 -35.46
N ARG A 248 41.82 -57.45 -35.48
CA ARG A 248 42.82 -57.45 -36.56
C ARG A 248 43.70 -58.71 -36.51
N TYR A 249 44.13 -59.15 -35.32
CA TYR A 249 44.92 -60.37 -35.17
C TYR A 249 44.16 -61.66 -35.50
N LEU A 250 42.86 -61.72 -35.23
CA LEU A 250 42.03 -62.90 -35.57
C LEU A 250 41.67 -62.98 -37.07
N ARG A 251 41.82 -61.90 -37.84
CA ARG A 251 41.50 -61.85 -39.27
C ARG A 251 42.68 -62.14 -40.20
N GLU A 252 43.90 -62.17 -39.65
CA GLU A 252 45.12 -62.52 -40.40
C GLU A 252 45.56 -63.96 -40.07
N GLN A 253 44.83 -64.96 -40.57
CA GLN A 253 45.39 -66.28 -40.83
C GLN A 253 45.78 -66.36 -42.31
N PRO A 254 47.03 -66.71 -42.66
CA PRO A 254 47.49 -66.76 -44.04
C PRO A 254 46.81 -67.91 -44.79
N VAL A 255 46.02 -67.57 -45.81
CA VAL A 255 45.47 -68.53 -46.78
C VAL A 255 46.59 -69.07 -47.66
N LEU A 256 46.95 -70.35 -47.49
CA LEU A 256 47.79 -71.08 -48.44
C LEU A 256 46.97 -71.55 -49.65
N PRO A 257 47.51 -71.45 -50.88
CA PRO A 257 46.80 -71.74 -52.12
C PRO A 257 46.67 -73.24 -52.38
N ARG A 258 45.44 -73.68 -52.69
CA ARG A 258 45.16 -74.99 -53.29
C ARG A 258 45.39 -74.95 -54.80
N PRO A 259 45.96 -76.03 -55.39
CA PRO A 259 45.58 -76.48 -56.71
C PRO A 259 44.78 -77.79 -56.66
N ALA A 260 44.01 -77.94 -57.73
CA ALA A 260 42.87 -78.82 -57.91
C ALA A 260 43.20 -80.32 -57.98
N GLN A 261 42.21 -81.16 -57.62
CA GLN A 261 41.58 -82.02 -58.61
C GLN A 261 40.26 -82.64 -58.12
N SER A 262 39.43 -82.84 -59.12
CA SER A 262 38.04 -83.26 -59.18
C SER A 262 37.85 -84.73 -58.81
N ARG A 263 36.75 -85.06 -58.12
CA ARG A 263 35.93 -86.21 -58.51
C ARG A 263 34.50 -86.11 -57.98
N SER A 264 33.63 -86.37 -58.92
CA SER A 264 32.17 -86.47 -58.92
C SER A 264 31.62 -87.52 -57.95
N GLN A 265 30.43 -87.25 -57.40
CA GLN A 265 29.21 -88.07 -57.56
C GLN A 265 28.02 -87.43 -56.81
N SER A 266 26.97 -87.11 -57.56
CA SER A 266 25.57 -86.99 -57.12
C SER A 266 25.04 -88.38 -56.67
N PRO A 267 23.79 -88.57 -56.21
CA PRO A 267 22.67 -87.63 -56.05
C PRO A 267 21.88 -87.81 -54.72
N ALA A 268 20.90 -86.92 -54.46
CA ALA A 268 19.51 -87.28 -54.08
C ALA A 268 18.77 -86.10 -53.41
N SER A 269 17.82 -85.52 -54.17
CA SER A 269 16.50 -84.97 -53.77
C SER A 269 16.43 -84.13 -52.48
N GLU A 270 16.18 -82.81 -52.47
CA GLU A 270 15.32 -81.94 -53.31
C GLU A 270 13.84 -82.37 -53.33
N ILE A 271 13.06 -81.75 -52.45
CA ILE A 271 11.86 -81.00 -52.85
C ILE A 271 11.93 -79.61 -52.20
N GLU A 272 11.80 -78.65 -53.09
CA GLU A 272 11.80 -77.20 -53.00
C GLU A 272 10.43 -76.66 -52.53
N GLY A 273 10.39 -75.44 -52.00
CA GLY A 273 9.11 -74.82 -51.60
C GLY A 273 9.16 -73.45 -50.92
N ASP A 274 10.05 -72.56 -51.38
CA ASP A 274 9.79 -71.15 -51.70
C ASP A 274 9.46 -70.06 -50.63
N ILE A 275 9.94 -68.86 -51.00
CA ILE A 275 9.62 -67.48 -50.60
C ILE A 275 10.47 -66.78 -49.50
N HIS A 276 11.18 -65.77 -50.02
CA HIS A 276 11.90 -64.66 -49.39
C HIS A 276 11.26 -64.03 -48.14
N ARG A 277 12.12 -63.70 -47.15
CA ARG A 277 12.00 -62.51 -46.29
C ARG A 277 13.30 -62.23 -45.50
N PRO A 278 13.93 -61.04 -45.62
CA PRO A 278 14.96 -60.61 -44.68
C PRO A 278 14.32 -60.07 -43.38
N ALA A 279 14.85 -60.47 -42.22
CA ALA A 279 14.34 -60.10 -40.91
C ALA A 279 15.06 -58.85 -40.35
N LEU A 280 14.29 -57.81 -40.05
CA LEU A 280 14.69 -56.56 -39.40
C LEU A 280 14.76 -56.67 -37.86
N SER A 281 15.67 -55.89 -37.30
CA SER A 281 15.84 -55.59 -35.87
C SER A 281 14.82 -54.54 -35.39
N LYS A 282 14.54 -54.54 -34.09
CA LYS A 282 13.19 -54.40 -33.50
C LYS A 282 12.63 -52.98 -33.28
N ASN A 283 13.32 -51.88 -33.57
CA ASN A 283 12.83 -50.54 -33.17
C ASN A 283 12.76 -49.46 -34.28
N ASP A 284 13.26 -49.71 -35.50
CA ASP A 284 13.15 -48.72 -36.59
C ASP A 284 11.93 -48.94 -37.50
N GLY A 285 11.40 -50.16 -37.55
CA GLY A 285 10.31 -50.53 -38.48
C GLY A 285 8.92 -50.02 -38.10
N VAL A 286 8.69 -49.60 -36.85
CA VAL A 286 7.40 -49.07 -36.40
C VAL A 286 7.21 -47.62 -36.85
N LEU A 287 8.28 -46.81 -36.83
CA LEU A 287 8.27 -45.44 -37.35
C LEU A 287 8.10 -45.44 -38.88
N GLU A 288 8.79 -46.33 -39.60
CA GLU A 288 8.67 -46.42 -41.07
C GLU A 288 7.28 -46.93 -41.51
N TRP A 289 6.65 -47.81 -40.73
CA TRP A 289 5.30 -48.31 -41.01
C TRP A 289 4.21 -47.25 -40.76
N ALA A 290 4.35 -46.45 -39.70
CA ALA A 290 3.43 -45.36 -39.37
C ALA A 290 3.46 -44.23 -40.41
N GLU A 291 4.64 -43.95 -40.97
CA GLU A 291 4.83 -42.91 -42.00
C GLU A 291 4.19 -43.32 -43.35
N LYS A 292 4.17 -44.62 -43.66
CA LYS A 292 3.59 -45.16 -44.91
C LYS A 292 2.07 -45.33 -44.88
N ASN A 293 1.43 -45.43 -43.71
CA ASN A 293 -0.03 -45.69 -43.59
C ASN A 293 -0.70 -44.80 -42.51
N PRO A 294 -0.82 -43.48 -42.72
CA PRO A 294 -1.28 -42.54 -41.70
C PRO A 294 -2.75 -42.76 -41.27
N GLU A 295 -3.62 -43.16 -42.20
CA GLU A 295 -5.04 -43.41 -41.95
C GLU A 295 -5.27 -44.56 -40.95
N GLN A 296 -4.49 -45.64 -41.07
CA GLN A 296 -4.60 -46.82 -40.20
C GLN A 296 -3.99 -46.56 -38.81
N ALA A 297 -2.85 -45.84 -38.76
CA ALA A 297 -2.24 -45.41 -37.49
C ALA A 297 -3.17 -44.48 -36.69
N ALA A 298 -3.87 -43.55 -37.36
CA ALA A 298 -4.83 -42.67 -36.72
C ALA A 298 -6.04 -43.43 -36.13
N SER A 299 -6.55 -44.45 -36.82
CA SER A 299 -7.67 -45.26 -36.31
C SER A 299 -7.32 -46.06 -35.04
N LEU A 300 -6.05 -46.49 -34.89
CA LEU A 300 -5.58 -47.22 -33.71
C LEU A 300 -5.37 -46.30 -32.51
N ILE A 301 -4.85 -45.08 -32.72
CA ILE A 301 -4.75 -44.06 -31.66
C ILE A 301 -6.14 -43.61 -31.22
N ARG A 302 -7.07 -43.43 -32.16
CA ARG A 302 -8.45 -43.04 -31.85
C ARG A 302 -9.16 -44.09 -30.99
N LYS A 303 -8.96 -45.38 -31.27
CA LYS A 303 -9.51 -46.48 -30.48
C LYS A 303 -8.93 -46.55 -29.06
N TRP A 304 -7.67 -46.15 -28.88
CA TRP A 304 -7.04 -46.05 -27.55
C TRP A 304 -7.51 -44.84 -26.75
N VAL A 305 -7.83 -43.72 -27.42
CA VAL A 305 -8.35 -42.50 -26.77
C VAL A 305 -9.83 -42.63 -26.42
N GLU A 306 -10.59 -43.52 -27.07
CA GLU A 306 -11.98 -43.84 -26.70
C GLU A 306 -12.12 -44.85 -25.56
N GLU A 307 -11.03 -45.51 -25.13
CA GLU A 307 -11.05 -46.54 -24.07
C GLU A 307 -10.57 -46.01 -22.70
N GLU A 308 -10.56 -44.68 -22.53
CA GLU A 308 -10.23 -43.93 -21.30
C GLU A 308 -11.25 -42.82 -21.02
#